data_AF-A0A9D7RLD7-F1
#
_entry.id   AF-A0A9D7RLD7-F1
#
_cell.length_a   1.000
_cell.length_b   1.000
_cell.length_c   1.000
_cell.angle_alpha   90.00
_cell.angle_beta   90.00
_cell.angle_gamma   90.00
#
_symmetry.space_group_name_H-M   'P 1'
#
loop_
_entity.id
_entity.type
_entity.pdbx_description
1 polymer ?
#
loop_
_entity_poly.entity_id
_entity_poly.type
_entity_poly.pdbx_seq_one_letter_code
_entity_poly.pdbx_strand_id
1 'polypeptide(L)'
;MKMRKLFVVFLALASFSACQEAPKNNETTDPKVELAAITDVVHNFYKWYSSGIERIDYVDSKGKFSKLDMAKVAAYHAQMMKSGFLSQAFIDNDMAYLKKYEAIWAKDKENGNEFPLSGEDHNRVFCGQDNDPKDYISGTLKVDLIGTNQAKTTNGDSKLELVKENGKWLISKIYCF
;
A
#
# COMPACT_ATOMS: atom_id res chain seq x y z
N MET A 1 -38.43 10.78 66.42
CA MET A 1 -38.91 11.00 65.04
C MET A 1 -38.04 10.18 64.09
N LYS A 2 -38.69 9.29 63.31
CA LYS A 2 -38.25 8.54 62.12
C LYS A 2 -37.02 7.62 62.18
N MET A 3 -37.29 6.33 62.38
CA MET A 3 -36.64 5.23 61.64
C MET A 3 -36.90 5.38 60.13
N ARG A 4 -36.00 4.87 59.27
CA ARG A 4 -36.33 3.84 58.25
C ARG A 4 -35.13 3.49 57.34
N LYS A 5 -34.74 2.22 57.45
CA LYS A 5 -34.52 1.22 56.39
C LYS A 5 -33.38 1.43 55.37
N LEU A 6 -32.32 0.67 55.63
CA LEU A 6 -31.57 -0.20 54.71
C LEU A 6 -32.24 -0.43 53.34
N PHE A 7 -31.51 -0.16 52.25
CA PHE A 7 -31.65 -0.86 50.98
C PHE A 7 -30.27 -1.05 50.36
N VAL A 8 -29.70 -2.24 50.59
CA VAL A 8 -28.55 -2.76 49.87
C VAL A 8 -29.09 -3.34 48.56
N VAL A 9 -28.64 -2.82 47.42
CA VAL A 9 -28.90 -3.42 46.10
C VAL A 9 -27.55 -3.84 45.54
N PHE A 10 -27.24 -5.13 45.67
CA PHE A 10 -26.18 -5.80 44.91
C PHE A 10 -26.69 -6.02 43.47
N LEU A 11 -26.17 -5.25 42.50
CA LEU A 11 -26.34 -5.58 41.09
C LEU A 11 -25.14 -6.45 40.66
N ALA A 12 -25.34 -7.77 40.68
CA ALA A 12 -24.46 -8.70 39.99
C ALA A 12 -24.76 -8.61 38.49
N LEU A 13 -23.94 -7.86 37.74
CA LEU A 13 -23.88 -8.01 36.29
C LEU A 13 -23.14 -9.30 35.98
N ALA A 14 -23.91 -10.35 35.69
CA ALA A 14 -23.42 -11.53 35.01
C ALA A 14 -23.01 -11.11 33.59
N SER A 15 -21.70 -10.90 33.40
CA SER A 15 -21.09 -10.80 32.08
C SER A 15 -21.26 -12.14 31.38
N PHE A 16 -22.27 -12.26 30.51
CA PHE A 16 -22.31 -13.30 29.50
C PHE A 16 -21.14 -13.08 28.55
N SER A 17 -19.98 -13.63 28.89
CA SER A 17 -18.91 -13.90 27.92
C SER A 17 -19.37 -15.04 27.03
N ALA A 18 -20.29 -14.74 26.10
CA ALA A 18 -20.44 -15.53 24.90
C ALA A 18 -19.17 -15.29 24.07
N CYS A 19 -18.15 -16.12 24.29
CA CYS A 19 -17.17 -16.40 23.25
C CYS A 19 -17.95 -16.96 22.05
N GLN A 20 -18.36 -16.09 21.14
CA GLN A 20 -18.59 -16.53 19.77
C GLN A 20 -17.23 -17.00 19.29
N GLU A 21 -17.06 -18.32 19.19
CA GLU A 21 -15.98 -18.88 18.40
C GLU A 21 -16.02 -18.20 17.04
N ALA A 22 -14.97 -17.46 16.72
CA ALA A 22 -14.80 -16.91 15.39
C ALA A 22 -14.96 -18.07 14.39
N PRO A 23 -15.78 -17.94 13.33
CA PRO A 23 -15.90 -19.00 12.36
C PRO A 23 -14.50 -19.27 11.81
N LYS A 24 -14.02 -20.50 12.01
CA LYS A 24 -12.81 -20.99 11.35
C LYS A 24 -13.16 -21.15 9.87
N ASN A 25 -13.07 -20.04 9.11
CA ASN A 25 -13.06 -20.08 7.66
C ASN A 25 -11.76 -20.75 7.22
N ASN A 26 -11.74 -22.08 7.28
CA ASN A 26 -10.88 -22.90 6.44
C ASN A 26 -11.53 -22.96 5.05
N GLU A 27 -11.69 -21.81 4.40
CA GLU A 27 -11.97 -21.79 2.96
C GLU A 27 -10.65 -22.05 2.25
N THR A 28 -10.41 -23.31 1.91
CA THR A 28 -9.45 -23.67 0.87
C THR A 28 -9.91 -22.96 -0.40
N THR A 29 -9.34 -21.79 -0.68
CA THR A 29 -9.80 -20.93 -1.76
C THR A 29 -9.26 -21.46 -3.08
N ASP A 30 -10.14 -21.62 -4.09
CA ASP A 30 -9.78 -22.16 -5.39
C ASP A 30 -8.69 -21.29 -6.04
N PRO A 31 -7.51 -21.84 -6.39
CA PRO A 31 -6.43 -21.09 -7.02
C PRO A 31 -6.85 -20.28 -8.25
N LYS A 32 -7.86 -20.73 -9.00
CA LYS A 32 -8.41 -19.98 -10.15
C LYS A 32 -9.16 -18.72 -9.73
N VAL A 33 -9.89 -18.79 -8.62
CA VAL A 33 -10.60 -17.65 -8.04
C VAL A 33 -9.59 -16.63 -7.51
N GLU A 34 -8.55 -17.11 -6.83
CA GLU A 34 -7.47 -16.25 -6.34
C GLU A 34 -6.72 -15.55 -7.47
N LEU A 35 -6.37 -16.29 -8.53
CA LEU A 35 -5.73 -15.74 -9.72
C LEU A 35 -6.59 -14.63 -10.37
N ALA A 36 -7.89 -14.86 -10.52
CA ALA A 36 -8.81 -13.87 -11.08
C ALA A 36 -8.89 -12.62 -10.20
N ALA A 37 -9.01 -12.79 -8.88
CA ALA A 37 -9.08 -11.67 -7.94
C ALA A 37 -7.79 -10.84 -7.91
N ILE A 38 -6.62 -11.49 -7.96
CA ILE A 38 -5.31 -10.82 -8.02
C ILE A 38 -5.17 -10.06 -9.34
N THR A 39 -5.52 -10.70 -10.46
CA THR A 39 -5.48 -10.07 -11.79
C THR A 39 -6.36 -8.83 -11.84
N ASP A 40 -7.57 -8.91 -11.30
CA ASP A 40 -8.51 -7.78 -11.25
C ASP A 40 -7.96 -6.62 -10.43
N VAL A 41 -7.39 -6.87 -9.24
CA VAL A 41 -6.77 -5.83 -8.39
C VAL A 41 -5.62 -5.14 -9.12
N VAL A 42 -4.73 -5.90 -9.76
CA VAL A 42 -3.56 -5.34 -10.46
C VAL A 42 -4.00 -4.50 -11.67
N HIS A 43 -4.86 -5.03 -12.54
CA HIS A 43 -5.29 -4.29 -13.72
C HIS A 43 -6.10 -3.04 -13.35
N ASN A 44 -6.99 -3.12 -12.37
CA ASN A 44 -7.77 -1.96 -11.94
C ASN A 44 -6.90 -0.91 -11.25
N PHE A 45 -5.85 -1.31 -10.52
CA PHE A 45 -4.85 -0.38 -10.02
C PHE A 45 -4.16 0.39 -11.15
N TYR A 46 -3.62 -0.31 -12.16
CA TYR A 46 -2.93 0.36 -13.28
C TYR A 46 -3.87 1.23 -14.11
N LYS A 47 -5.12 0.79 -14.32
CA LYS A 47 -6.15 1.59 -14.97
C LYS A 47 -6.42 2.89 -14.21
N TRP A 48 -6.63 2.80 -12.89
CA TRP A 48 -6.82 3.97 -12.04
C TRP A 48 -5.59 4.90 -12.03
N TYR A 49 -4.39 4.33 -11.90
CA TYR A 49 -3.16 5.10 -11.86
C TYR A 49 -2.94 5.86 -13.18
N SER A 50 -3.23 5.22 -14.32
CA SER A 50 -3.14 5.83 -15.65
C SER A 50 -4.14 6.95 -15.90
N SER A 51 -5.26 6.99 -15.17
CA SER A 51 -6.31 8.00 -15.37
C SER A 51 -6.07 9.30 -14.61
N GLY A 52 -4.89 9.50 -14.04
CA GLY A 52 -4.44 10.84 -13.62
C GLY A 52 -4.26 11.02 -12.13
N ILE A 53 -3.42 10.19 -11.48
CA ILE A 53 -2.77 10.67 -10.27
C ILE A 53 -1.91 11.88 -10.65
N GLU A 54 -2.13 13.01 -9.99
CA GLU A 54 -1.27 14.17 -10.17
C GLU A 54 0.13 13.79 -9.67
N ARG A 55 1.14 13.98 -10.52
CA ARG A 55 2.53 13.75 -10.11
C ARG A 55 2.91 14.84 -9.11
N ILE A 56 2.81 14.53 -7.83
CA ILE A 56 3.22 15.43 -6.76
C ILE A 56 4.75 15.45 -6.71
N ASP A 57 5.36 16.59 -7.01
CA ASP A 57 6.78 16.81 -6.77
C ASP A 57 7.03 17.00 -5.28
N TYR A 58 7.41 15.91 -4.61
CA TYR A 58 7.63 15.84 -3.16
C TYR A 58 9.08 16.10 -2.75
N VAL A 59 9.95 16.59 -3.64
CA VAL A 59 11.33 16.98 -3.29
C VAL A 59 11.43 18.50 -3.15
N ASP A 60 11.92 18.96 -2.01
CA ASP A 60 12.31 20.35 -1.80
C ASP A 60 13.80 20.52 -2.10
N SER A 61 14.10 21.16 -3.24
CA SER A 61 15.46 21.43 -3.71
C SER A 61 15.95 22.85 -3.40
N LYS A 62 15.15 23.70 -2.73
CA LYS A 62 15.48 25.13 -2.51
C LYS A 62 16.58 25.35 -1.47
N GLY A 63 16.81 24.38 -0.59
CA GLY A 63 17.81 24.46 0.48
C GLY A 63 19.22 24.04 0.06
N LYS A 64 20.17 24.05 1.00
CA LYS A 64 21.54 23.54 0.79
C LYS A 64 21.57 22.08 0.34
N PHE A 65 20.60 21.28 0.80
CA PHE A 65 20.41 19.87 0.45
C PHE A 65 18.98 19.67 -0.07
N SER A 66 18.82 18.78 -1.05
CA SER A 66 17.51 18.30 -1.46
C SER A 66 16.95 17.37 -0.37
N LYS A 67 15.68 17.54 -0.02
CA LYS A 67 15.01 16.75 1.02
C LYS A 67 13.56 16.45 0.65
N LEU A 68 12.93 15.53 1.36
CA LEU A 68 11.51 15.25 1.20
C LEU A 68 10.67 16.38 1.80
N ASP A 69 9.69 16.85 1.03
CA ASP A 69 8.57 17.61 1.56
C ASP A 69 7.53 16.63 2.11
N MET A 70 7.59 16.38 3.41
CA MET A 70 6.74 15.38 4.07
C MET A 70 5.24 15.68 3.98
N ALA A 71 4.85 16.95 3.81
CA ALA A 71 3.44 17.30 3.61
C ALA A 71 2.97 16.82 2.22
N LYS A 72 3.80 17.00 1.20
CA LYS A 72 3.54 16.50 -0.15
C LYS A 72 3.61 14.98 -0.24
N VAL A 73 4.56 14.34 0.44
CA VAL A 73 4.61 12.86 0.53
C VAL A 73 3.32 12.33 1.16
N ALA A 74 2.88 12.92 2.28
CA ALA A 74 1.63 12.51 2.93
C ALA A 74 0.40 12.72 2.03
N ALA A 75 0.34 13.82 1.28
CA ALA A 75 -0.74 14.07 0.31
C ALA A 75 -0.75 13.02 -0.81
N TYR A 76 0.43 12.67 -1.35
CA TYR A 76 0.59 11.62 -2.36
C TYR A 76 0.14 10.26 -1.83
N HIS A 77 0.61 9.86 -0.63
CA HIS A 77 0.22 8.61 0.02
C HIS A 77 -1.28 8.55 0.31
N ALA A 78 -1.89 9.67 0.75
CA ALA A 78 -3.34 9.72 0.93
C ALA A 78 -4.11 9.54 -0.39
N GLN A 79 -3.63 10.08 -1.51
CA GLN A 79 -4.23 9.87 -2.82
C GLN A 79 -4.07 8.42 -3.29
N MET A 80 -2.88 7.83 -3.08
CA MET A 80 -2.60 6.41 -3.33
C MET A 80 -3.56 5.49 -2.57
N MET A 81 -3.76 5.74 -1.27
CA MET A 81 -4.67 4.93 -0.45
C MET A 81 -6.15 5.08 -0.81
N LYS A 82 -6.57 6.26 -1.33
CA LYS A 82 -7.95 6.46 -1.83
C LYS A 82 -8.30 5.54 -3.01
N SER A 83 -7.33 4.97 -3.70
CA SER A 83 -7.56 4.01 -4.78
C SER A 83 -8.27 2.74 -4.30
N GLY A 84 -8.05 2.34 -3.05
CA GLY A 84 -8.54 1.08 -2.50
C GLY A 84 -7.84 -0.17 -3.05
N PHE A 85 -6.75 -0.05 -3.82
CA PHE A 85 -5.98 -1.20 -4.33
C PHE A 85 -4.70 -1.48 -3.54
N LEU A 86 -4.33 -0.58 -2.63
CA LEU A 86 -3.07 -0.62 -1.90
C LEU A 86 -3.31 -0.95 -0.43
N SER A 87 -2.39 -1.70 0.16
CA SER A 87 -2.35 -1.96 1.60
C SER A 87 -1.57 -0.86 2.33
N GLN A 88 -1.69 -0.81 3.65
CA GLN A 88 -0.85 0.07 4.46
C GLN A 88 0.64 -0.25 4.29
N ALA A 89 1.00 -1.53 4.10
CA ALA A 89 2.37 -1.95 3.85
C ALA A 89 2.98 -1.31 2.59
N PHE A 90 2.17 -0.96 1.59
CA PHE A 90 2.65 -0.22 0.41
C PHE A 90 3.19 1.16 0.81
N ILE A 91 2.45 1.89 1.66
CA ILE A 91 2.84 3.22 2.12
C ILE A 91 4.12 3.16 2.95
N ASP A 92 4.22 2.15 3.83
CA ASP A 92 5.39 1.96 4.68
C ASP A 92 6.64 1.64 3.84
N ASN A 93 6.49 0.77 2.82
CA ASN A 93 7.56 0.45 1.88
C ASN A 93 7.97 1.65 1.01
N ASP A 94 7.00 2.43 0.51
CA ASP A 94 7.28 3.61 -0.30
C ASP A 94 8.00 4.69 0.52
N MET A 95 7.58 4.92 1.77
CA MET A 95 8.26 5.83 2.68
C MET A 95 9.71 5.38 2.97
N ALA A 96 9.93 4.09 3.19
CA ALA A 96 11.27 3.54 3.40
C ALA A 96 12.17 3.74 2.17
N TYR A 97 11.62 3.54 0.96
CA TYR A 97 12.29 3.86 -0.29
C TYR A 97 12.65 5.35 -0.36
N LEU A 98 11.67 6.25 -0.16
CA LEU A 98 11.89 7.70 -0.26
C LEU A 98 12.97 8.19 0.72
N LYS A 99 12.98 7.71 1.96
CA LYS A 99 14.01 8.05 2.95
C LYS A 99 15.40 7.57 2.56
N LYS A 100 15.50 6.39 1.93
CA LYS A 100 16.79 5.91 1.39
C LYS A 100 17.35 6.87 0.35
N TYR A 101 16.50 7.39 -0.53
CA TYR A 101 16.91 8.32 -1.59
C TYR A 101 17.15 9.74 -1.11
N GLU A 102 16.42 10.22 -0.10
CA GLU A 102 16.70 11.49 0.57
C GLU A 102 18.17 11.58 1.04
N ALA A 103 18.68 10.49 1.64
CA ALA A 103 20.07 10.41 2.07
C ALA A 103 21.09 10.42 0.90
N ILE A 104 20.69 9.97 -0.28
CA ILE A 104 21.50 10.01 -1.50
C ILE A 104 21.51 11.43 -2.07
N TRP A 105 20.34 12.06 -2.21
CA TRP A 105 20.20 13.42 -2.72
C TRP A 105 20.97 14.45 -1.88
N ALA A 106 21.00 14.27 -0.56
CA ALA A 106 21.78 15.10 0.33
C ALA A 106 23.29 15.05 -0.01
N LYS A 107 23.82 13.86 -0.35
CA LYS A 107 25.23 13.67 -0.76
C LYS A 107 25.50 14.15 -2.18
N ASP A 108 24.58 13.93 -3.11
CA ASP A 108 24.79 14.32 -4.51
C ASP A 108 24.87 15.84 -4.69
N LYS A 109 24.08 16.59 -3.91
CA LYS A 109 24.18 18.06 -3.91
C LYS A 109 25.51 18.56 -3.32
N GLU A 110 26.11 17.81 -2.38
CA GLU A 110 27.49 18.09 -1.91
C GLU A 110 28.52 17.93 -3.03
N ASN A 111 28.26 17.04 -3.99
CA ASN A 111 29.14 16.76 -5.13
C ASN A 111 28.92 17.71 -6.33
N GLY A 112 28.05 18.72 -6.20
CA GLY A 112 27.78 19.70 -7.26
C GLY A 112 26.73 19.28 -8.29
N ASN A 113 25.99 18.19 -8.04
CA ASN A 113 24.84 17.84 -8.89
C ASN A 113 23.68 18.79 -8.57
N GLU A 114 23.21 19.54 -9.58
CA GLU A 114 22.17 20.56 -9.41
C GLU A 114 20.77 19.97 -9.15
N PHE A 115 20.56 18.73 -9.57
CA PHE A 115 19.31 18.02 -9.39
C PHE A 115 19.55 16.79 -8.50
N PRO A 116 18.62 16.47 -7.57
CA PRO A 116 18.61 15.14 -7.01
C PRO A 116 18.63 14.16 -8.19
N LEU A 117 19.57 13.21 -8.22
CA LEU A 117 19.44 12.05 -9.09
C LEU A 117 18.09 11.46 -8.70
N SER A 118 17.08 11.72 -9.54
CA SER A 118 15.71 11.33 -9.31
C SER A 118 15.77 9.87 -8.90
N GLY A 119 15.02 9.51 -7.85
CA GLY A 119 15.14 8.17 -7.30
C GLY A 119 15.00 7.08 -8.37
N GLU A 120 14.35 7.41 -9.48
CA GLU A 120 14.68 7.01 -10.84
C GLU A 120 14.14 8.08 -11.83
N ASP A 121 14.75 8.25 -13.02
CA ASP A 121 14.21 9.13 -14.10
C ASP A 121 12.92 8.54 -14.72
N HIS A 122 12.46 7.42 -14.19
CA HIS A 122 11.30 6.69 -14.66
C HIS A 122 10.14 6.72 -13.66
N ASN A 123 8.95 6.38 -14.13
CA ASN A 123 7.77 6.26 -13.28
C ASN A 123 7.90 5.00 -12.41
N ARG A 124 8.05 5.16 -11.08
CA ARG A 124 8.25 4.04 -10.13
C ARG A 124 7.11 3.02 -10.05
N VAL A 125 5.91 3.36 -10.54
CA VAL A 125 4.75 2.44 -10.58
C VAL A 125 4.77 1.59 -11.84
N PHE A 126 5.23 2.15 -12.96
CA PHE A 126 5.39 1.42 -14.23
C PHE A 126 6.80 0.84 -14.43
N CYS A 127 7.80 1.34 -13.71
CA CYS A 127 9.22 1.01 -13.88
C CYS A 127 9.82 1.41 -15.25
N GLY A 128 9.28 2.46 -15.89
CA GLY A 128 9.74 2.93 -17.20
C GLY A 128 9.54 4.43 -17.42
N GLN A 129 10.32 5.03 -18.32
CA GLN A 129 10.22 6.45 -18.69
C GLN A 129 9.00 6.68 -19.60
N ASP A 130 8.89 5.87 -20.64
CA ASP A 130 7.75 5.79 -21.56
C ASP A 130 7.02 4.48 -21.31
N ASN A 131 5.71 4.54 -21.06
CA ASN A 131 4.89 3.35 -20.85
C ASN A 131 3.56 3.53 -21.60
N ASP A 132 3.10 2.49 -22.30
CA ASP A 132 1.71 2.42 -22.76
C ASP A 132 0.89 1.75 -21.64
N PRO A 133 -0.08 2.46 -21.00
CA PRO A 133 -0.93 1.86 -19.99
C PRO A 133 -1.61 0.55 -20.42
N LYS A 134 -1.83 0.33 -21.73
CA LYS A 134 -2.40 -0.91 -22.27
C LYS A 134 -1.59 -2.15 -21.92
N ASP A 135 -0.27 -2.02 -21.81
CA ASP A 135 0.63 -3.12 -21.49
C ASP A 135 0.46 -3.60 -20.03
N TYR A 136 -0.15 -2.77 -19.18
CA TYR A 136 -0.33 -3.04 -17.76
C TYR A 136 -1.79 -3.38 -17.36
N ILE A 137 -2.75 -3.20 -18.28
CA ILE A 137 -4.19 -3.42 -18.01
C ILE A 137 -4.77 -4.57 -18.84
N SER A 138 -3.93 -5.33 -19.55
CA SER A 138 -4.36 -6.38 -20.45
C SER A 138 -3.54 -7.66 -20.27
N GLY A 139 -4.10 -8.79 -20.73
CA GLY A 139 -3.43 -10.09 -20.68
C GLY A 139 -3.73 -10.89 -19.42
N THR A 140 -3.00 -11.99 -19.24
CA THR A 140 -3.09 -12.85 -18.06
C THR A 140 -1.81 -12.71 -17.27
N LEU A 141 -1.93 -12.43 -15.97
CA LEU A 141 -0.78 -12.33 -15.09
C LEU A 141 -0.26 -13.73 -14.71
N LYS A 142 1.07 -13.84 -14.62
CA LYS A 142 1.71 -14.98 -13.99
C LYS A 142 1.82 -14.70 -12.49
N VAL A 143 0.94 -15.33 -11.72
CA VAL A 143 0.85 -15.14 -10.27
C VAL A 143 1.44 -16.35 -9.54
N ASP A 144 2.42 -16.08 -8.69
CA ASP A 144 2.99 -17.02 -7.75
C ASP A 144 2.31 -16.84 -6.39
N LEU A 145 1.39 -17.74 -6.04
CA LEU A 145 0.75 -17.76 -4.72
C LEU A 145 1.75 -18.25 -3.66
N ILE A 146 1.86 -17.50 -2.56
CA ILE A 146 2.73 -17.80 -1.43
C ILE A 146 1.84 -18.02 -0.21
N GLY A 147 1.44 -19.27 0.00
CA GLY A 147 0.41 -19.59 1.00
C GLY A 147 -0.97 -19.05 0.61
N THR A 148 -1.79 -18.70 1.61
CA THR A 148 -3.19 -18.28 1.38
C THR A 148 -3.38 -16.77 1.27
N ASN A 149 -2.43 -15.99 1.77
CA ASN A 149 -2.60 -14.55 2.00
C ASN A 149 -1.50 -13.69 1.37
N GLN A 150 -0.58 -14.30 0.61
CA GLN A 150 0.48 -13.57 -0.08
C GLN A 150 0.59 -14.06 -1.53
N ALA A 151 0.98 -13.15 -2.42
CA ALA A 151 1.25 -13.48 -3.80
C ALA A 151 2.34 -12.57 -4.37
N LYS A 152 2.98 -13.05 -5.43
CA LYS A 152 3.90 -12.26 -6.26
C LYS A 152 3.46 -12.34 -7.71
N THR A 153 3.65 -11.27 -8.45
CA THR A 153 3.42 -11.26 -9.89
C THR A 153 4.34 -10.24 -10.56
N THR A 154 4.50 -10.42 -11.86
CA THR A 154 5.12 -9.43 -12.75
C THR A 154 4.04 -8.88 -13.67
N ASN A 155 4.04 -7.57 -13.89
CA ASN A 155 3.19 -6.90 -14.87
C ASN A 155 4.01 -5.82 -15.59
N GLY A 156 4.25 -5.98 -16.90
CA GLY A 156 5.28 -5.21 -17.60
C GLY A 156 6.64 -5.32 -16.89
N ASP A 157 7.27 -4.18 -16.65
CA ASP A 157 8.56 -4.10 -15.94
C ASP A 157 8.42 -4.07 -14.42
N SER A 158 7.19 -4.01 -13.91
CA SER A 158 6.90 -3.92 -12.50
C SER A 158 6.78 -5.29 -11.84
N LYS A 159 7.45 -5.45 -10.71
CA LYS A 159 7.23 -6.56 -9.79
C LYS A 159 6.35 -6.14 -8.64
N LEU A 160 5.32 -6.95 -8.37
CA LEU A 160 4.33 -6.66 -7.34
C LEU A 160 4.35 -7.76 -6.28
N GLU A 161 4.32 -7.34 -5.02
CA GLU A 161 3.94 -8.19 -3.90
C GLU A 161 2.52 -7.81 -3.47
N LEU A 162 1.69 -8.81 -3.20
CA LEU A 162 0.32 -8.63 -2.76
C LEU A 162 0.08 -9.34 -1.43
N VAL A 163 -0.82 -8.78 -0.65
CA VAL A 163 -1.30 -9.33 0.63
C VAL A 163 -2.82 -9.39 0.62
N LYS A 164 -3.38 -10.43 1.24
CA LYS A 164 -4.82 -10.55 1.45
C LYS A 164 -5.17 -10.03 2.84
N GLU A 165 -5.92 -8.93 2.89
CA GLU A 165 -6.38 -8.28 4.11
C GLU A 165 -7.91 -8.28 4.12
N ASN A 166 -8.52 -8.83 5.18
CA ASN A 166 -9.97 -8.91 5.31
C ASN A 166 -10.68 -9.52 4.07
N GLY A 167 -10.05 -10.55 3.49
CA GLY A 167 -10.56 -11.25 2.30
C GLY A 167 -10.29 -10.56 0.96
N LYS A 168 -9.67 -9.36 0.96
CA LYS A 168 -9.36 -8.59 -0.25
C LYS A 168 -7.87 -8.61 -0.55
N TRP A 169 -7.51 -8.87 -1.79
CA TRP A 169 -6.13 -8.69 -2.27
C TRP A 169 -5.81 -7.22 -2.43
N LEU A 170 -4.64 -6.82 -1.93
CA LEU A 170 -4.10 -5.47 -2.01
C LEU A 170 -2.62 -5.54 -2.38
N ILE A 171 -2.15 -4.58 -3.16
CA ILE A 171 -0.73 -4.44 -3.46
C ILE A 171 -0.02 -3.92 -2.20
N SER A 172 1.04 -4.60 -1.77
CA SER A 172 1.87 -4.24 -0.62
C SER A 172 3.23 -3.71 -1.00
N LYS A 173 3.66 -3.95 -2.24
CA LYS A 173 4.92 -3.44 -2.75
C LYS A 173 4.93 -3.42 -4.26
N ILE A 174 5.51 -2.37 -4.84
CA ILE A 174 5.93 -2.32 -6.23
C ILE A 174 7.42 -2.01 -6.23
N TYR A 175 8.18 -2.68 -7.07
CA TYR A 175 9.59 -2.41 -7.24
C TYR A 175 10.05 -2.70 -8.66
N CYS A 176 11.06 -1.94 -9.07
CA CYS A 176 11.70 -1.99 -10.38
C CYS A 176 13.01 -2.79 -10.29
N PHE A 177 13.50 -3.27 -11.43
CA PHE A 177 14.78 -3.98 -11.54
C PHE A 177 15.96 -3.04 -11.66
#